data_AF-A0A618JST0-F1
#
_entry.id   AF-A0A618JST0-F1
#
_cell.length_a   1.000
_cell.length_b   1.000
_cell.length_c   1.000
_cell.angle_alpha   90.00
_cell.angle_beta   90.00
_cell.angle_gamma   90.00
#
_symmetry.space_group_name_H-M   'P 1'
#
loop_
_entity.id
_entity.type
_entity.pdbx_description
1 polymer ?
#
loop_
_entity_poly.entity_id
_entity_poly.type
_entity_poly.pdbx_seq_one_letter_code
_entity_poly.pdbx_strand_id
1 'polypeptide(L)'
;MTVSTEVDHNDYTGNGVTTSFPYTFRIFQKSDLVVQVVDLDENITELILDTDYTVTGAGGYTGGNVILSTPLTSGYQISISRVLPVTQETDLRNQGKFFAEVHEDAFDKLTMLIQQAISWLRLSLRKPSFVANYYDALGNYIRNLRDPSRPQDAATKNYVDSLSEGNNSYADNLFSRTLRVPEQINTLPSSLDRANKIPAFDSNGNAIVIIPQSGSASDVLIELAKPSGAGLVGFSHSNNYNPGMVGE
;
A
#
# COMPACT_ATOMS: atom_id res chain seq x y z
N MET A 1 -21.23 27.19 34.57
CA MET A 1 -20.00 27.79 33.99
C MET A 1 -19.68 27.01 32.73
N THR A 2 -19.26 27.67 31.64
CA THR A 2 -19.40 27.15 30.28
C THR A 2 -18.11 26.62 29.65
N VAL A 3 -18.25 25.75 28.63
CA VAL A 3 -17.16 25.42 27.69
C VAL A 3 -16.78 26.66 26.88
N SER A 4 -15.57 27.18 27.11
CA SER A 4 -15.07 28.42 26.49
C SER A 4 -13.94 28.21 25.48
N THR A 5 -13.49 26.97 25.29
CA THR A 5 -12.41 26.61 24.37
C THR A 5 -12.91 25.69 23.26
N GLU A 6 -12.34 25.80 22.07
CA GLU A 6 -12.56 24.90 20.93
C GLU A 6 -11.59 23.71 20.92
N VAL A 7 -10.60 23.71 21.82
CA VAL A 7 -9.60 22.64 21.92
C VAL A 7 -10.24 21.41 22.58
N ASP A 8 -10.14 20.27 21.90
CA ASP A 8 -10.69 18.99 22.32
C ASP A 8 -9.64 17.86 22.37
N HIS A 9 -8.42 18.15 21.89
CA HIS A 9 -7.25 17.28 21.95
C HIS A 9 -5.95 18.08 22.08
N ASN A 10 -4.90 17.42 22.53
CA ASN A 10 -3.54 17.94 22.55
C ASN A 10 -2.57 16.85 22.10
N ASP A 11 -1.60 17.21 21.25
CA ASP A 11 -0.58 16.29 20.75
C ASP A 11 0.81 16.73 21.18
N TYR A 12 1.67 15.76 21.49
CA TYR A 12 3.06 15.99 21.88
C TYR A 12 4.00 14.96 21.24
N THR A 13 5.30 15.31 21.18
CA THR A 13 6.36 14.39 20.74
C THR A 13 7.22 13.99 21.92
N GLY A 14 7.47 12.69 22.05
CA GLY A 14 8.33 12.11 23.08
C GLY A 14 9.79 12.48 22.90
N ASN A 15 10.46 12.75 24.02
CA ASN A 15 11.89 13.00 24.10
C ASN A 15 12.65 11.88 24.85
N GLY A 16 11.96 10.80 25.23
CA GLY A 16 12.53 9.69 26.01
C GLY A 16 12.66 9.95 27.51
N VAL A 17 12.22 11.11 28.02
CA VAL A 17 12.39 11.51 29.43
C VAL A 17 11.09 12.03 30.05
N THR A 18 10.29 12.80 29.33
CA THR A 18 9.05 13.40 29.82
C THR A 18 7.97 12.33 30.05
N THR A 19 7.37 12.36 31.24
CA THR A 19 6.24 11.50 31.62
C THR A 19 4.93 12.28 31.77
N SER A 20 4.98 13.59 32.02
CA SER A 20 3.80 14.43 32.26
C SER A 20 3.50 15.28 31.04
N PHE A 21 2.29 15.12 30.51
CA PHE A 21 1.78 15.84 29.35
C PHE A 21 0.52 16.62 29.75
N PRO A 22 0.53 17.96 29.67
CA PRO A 22 -0.64 18.75 30.03
C PRO A 22 -1.76 18.54 29.01
N TYR A 23 -3.01 18.75 29.43
CA TYR A 23 -4.15 18.90 28.53
C TYR A 23 -4.91 20.17 28.92
N THR A 24 -5.43 20.91 27.93
CA THR A 24 -5.93 22.28 28.12
C THR A 24 -7.45 22.41 27.95
N PHE A 25 -8.18 21.31 28.11
CA PHE A 25 -9.63 21.25 27.93
C PHE A 25 -10.33 20.55 29.10
N ARG A 26 -11.61 20.89 29.33
CA ARG A 26 -12.41 20.31 30.42
C ARG A 26 -12.81 18.86 30.11
N ILE A 27 -12.76 18.01 31.13
CA ILE A 27 -13.30 16.65 31.17
C ILE A 27 -14.12 16.47 32.45
N PHE A 28 -15.16 15.64 32.45
CA PHE A 28 -15.98 15.44 33.67
C PHE A 28 -15.35 14.38 34.57
N GLN A 29 -14.88 13.28 33.97
CA GLN A 29 -14.26 12.15 34.65
C GLN A 29 -12.95 11.77 33.97
N LYS A 30 -12.09 11.04 34.69
CA LYS A 30 -10.80 10.57 34.14
C LYS A 30 -10.98 9.65 32.92
N SER A 31 -12.06 8.88 32.91
CA SER A 31 -12.44 7.96 31.83
C SER A 31 -12.88 8.67 30.55
N ASP A 32 -13.12 9.99 30.58
CA ASP A 32 -13.50 10.77 29.40
C ASP A 32 -12.27 11.14 28.55
N LEU A 33 -11.08 10.69 28.94
CA LEU A 33 -9.84 10.85 28.18
C LEU A 33 -9.43 9.52 27.54
N VAL A 34 -9.17 9.58 26.24
CA VAL A 34 -8.48 8.53 25.49
C VAL A 34 -7.09 9.04 25.15
N VAL A 35 -6.08 8.25 25.53
CA VAL A 35 -4.67 8.54 25.26
C VAL A 35 -4.13 7.50 24.29
N GLN A 36 -3.61 7.96 23.17
CA GLN A 36 -3.05 7.11 22.13
C GLN A 36 -1.60 7.50 21.86
N VAL A 37 -0.78 6.51 21.55
CA VAL A 37 0.62 6.70 21.15
C VAL A 37 0.84 6.13 19.76
N VAL A 38 1.56 6.88 18.93
CA VAL A 38 2.00 6.48 17.60
C VAL A 38 3.52 6.27 17.64
N ASP A 39 3.97 5.08 17.24
CA ASP A 39 5.38 4.74 17.15
C ASP A 39 6.01 5.22 15.82
N LEU A 40 7.31 4.94 15.63
CA LEU A 40 8.05 5.32 14.42
C LEU A 40 7.66 4.51 13.18
N ASP A 41 7.04 3.35 13.38
CA ASP A 41 6.50 2.50 12.31
C ASP A 41 5.01 2.83 12.02
N GLU A 42 4.51 3.91 12.63
CA GLU A 42 3.15 4.43 12.52
C GLU A 42 2.05 3.49 13.07
N ASN A 43 2.40 2.58 13.98
CA ASN A 43 1.42 1.79 14.71
C ASN A 43 0.78 2.65 15.81
N ILE A 44 -0.55 2.57 15.92
CA ILE A 44 -1.33 3.31 16.92
C ILE A 44 -1.68 2.36 18.06
N THR A 45 -1.32 2.73 19.29
CA THR A 45 -1.67 1.99 20.51
C THR A 45 -2.47 2.88 21.46
N GLU A 46 -3.62 2.39 21.91
CA GLU A 46 -4.40 3.05 22.98
C GLU A 46 -3.87 2.60 24.35
N LEU A 47 -3.55 3.57 25.20
CA LEU A 47 -3.05 3.32 26.55
C LEU A 47 -4.21 3.06 27.51
N ILE A 48 -3.97 2.26 28.55
CA ILE A 48 -4.98 1.88 29.55
C ILE A 48 -4.89 2.82 30.76
N LEU A 49 -6.01 3.49 31.07
CA LEU A 49 -6.13 4.34 32.26
C LEU A 49 -5.84 3.56 33.56
N ASP A 50 -5.15 4.21 34.49
CA ASP A 50 -4.69 3.69 35.79
C ASP A 50 -3.70 2.50 35.71
N THR A 51 -3.31 2.09 34.51
CA THR A 51 -2.22 1.10 34.27
C THR A 51 -1.04 1.76 33.58
N ASP A 52 -1.26 2.32 32.38
CA ASP A 52 -0.22 2.94 31.56
C ASP A 52 -0.09 4.43 31.85
N TYR A 53 -1.17 5.07 32.29
CA TYR A 53 -1.19 6.49 32.65
C TYR A 53 -2.19 6.81 33.75
N THR A 54 -1.99 7.94 34.42
CA THR A 54 -2.94 8.53 35.37
C THR A 54 -3.36 9.93 34.93
N VAL A 55 -4.53 10.36 35.37
CA VAL A 55 -5.11 11.68 35.02
C VAL A 55 -5.28 12.53 36.27
N THR A 56 -4.86 13.79 36.16
CA THR A 56 -5.11 14.86 37.14
C THR A 56 -5.99 15.93 36.52
N GLY A 57 -6.76 16.67 37.33
CA GLY A 57 -7.59 17.79 36.82
C GLY A 57 -8.96 17.41 36.26
N ALA A 58 -9.40 16.16 36.44
CA ALA A 58 -10.76 15.74 36.10
C ALA A 58 -11.82 16.53 36.90
N GLY A 59 -12.89 16.97 36.24
CA GLY A 59 -13.92 17.85 36.81
C GLY A 59 -13.50 19.33 36.89
N GLY A 60 -12.22 19.65 36.67
CA GLY A 60 -11.71 21.01 36.59
C GLY A 60 -11.96 21.67 35.24
N TYR A 61 -11.88 23.00 35.19
CA TYR A 61 -12.24 23.80 34.01
C TYR A 61 -11.06 24.15 33.10
N THR A 62 -9.83 24.03 33.61
CA THR A 62 -8.60 24.45 32.91
C THR A 62 -7.79 23.27 32.37
N GLY A 63 -8.35 22.05 32.42
CA GLY A 63 -7.65 20.82 32.13
C GLY A 63 -6.72 20.37 33.27
N GLY A 64 -5.66 19.65 32.93
CA GLY A 64 -4.80 18.97 33.90
C GLY A 64 -3.60 18.31 33.24
N ASN A 65 -3.16 17.16 33.77
CA ASN A 65 -2.06 16.39 33.19
C ASN A 65 -2.42 14.91 33.03
N VAL A 66 -1.96 14.34 31.92
CA VAL A 66 -1.77 12.90 31.73
C VAL A 66 -0.34 12.56 32.15
N ILE A 67 -0.20 11.66 33.12
CA ILE A 67 1.11 11.23 33.65
C ILE A 67 1.30 9.76 33.28
N LEU A 68 2.22 9.48 32.37
CA LEU A 68 2.58 8.13 31.94
C LEU A 68 3.39 7.42 33.03
N SER A 69 3.20 6.10 33.15
CA SER A 69 3.99 5.24 34.06
C SER A 69 5.44 5.10 33.59
N THR A 70 5.68 5.16 32.28
CA THR A 70 6.99 5.17 31.64
C THR A 70 7.17 6.40 30.75
N PRO A 71 8.37 6.99 30.66
CA PRO A 71 8.64 8.09 29.72
C PRO A 71 8.25 7.74 28.29
N LEU A 72 7.67 8.71 27.57
CA LEU A 72 7.34 8.53 26.16
C LEU A 72 8.62 8.43 25.34
N THR A 73 8.82 7.30 24.66
CA THR A 73 9.98 7.02 23.80
C THR A 73 10.29 8.17 22.85
N SER A 74 11.57 8.45 22.63
CA SER A 74 11.99 9.55 21.74
C SER A 74 11.44 9.34 20.33
N GLY A 75 10.81 10.39 19.78
CA GLY A 75 10.22 10.40 18.45
C GLY A 75 8.78 9.83 18.37
N TYR A 76 8.30 9.13 19.40
CA TYR A 76 6.90 8.68 19.43
C TYR A 76 5.98 9.89 19.63
N GLN A 77 4.80 9.86 19.04
CA GLN A 77 3.78 10.90 19.22
C GLN A 77 2.73 10.42 20.22
N ILE A 78 2.26 11.32 21.09
CA ILE A 78 1.13 11.06 21.99
C ILE A 78 0.00 12.01 21.63
N SER A 79 -1.21 11.46 21.51
CA SER A 79 -2.45 12.21 21.34
C SER A 79 -3.32 11.99 22.56
N ILE A 80 -3.77 13.10 23.16
CA ILE A 80 -4.65 13.13 24.32
C ILE A 80 -5.94 13.76 23.86
N SER A 81 -7.02 12.99 23.82
CA SER A 81 -8.31 13.43 23.27
C SER A 81 -9.45 13.20 24.26
N ARG A 82 -10.44 14.09 24.23
CA ARG A 82 -11.68 13.91 24.96
C ARG A 82 -12.63 13.02 24.19
N VAL A 83 -13.12 11.96 24.83
CA VAL A 83 -14.15 11.08 24.29
C VAL A 83 -15.26 10.91 25.34
N LEU A 84 -16.43 11.45 25.02
CA LEU A 84 -17.62 11.36 25.88
C LEU A 84 -18.63 10.35 25.30
N PRO A 85 -19.35 9.61 26.17
CA PRO A 85 -20.48 8.81 25.73
C PRO A 85 -21.60 9.71 25.19
N VAL A 86 -22.17 9.32 24.06
CA VAL A 86 -23.27 10.04 23.38
C VAL A 86 -24.61 9.72 24.07
N THR A 87 -24.72 10.10 25.34
CA THR A 87 -25.89 9.88 26.19
C THR A 87 -26.29 11.17 26.89
N GLN A 88 -27.59 11.33 27.15
CA GLN A 88 -28.10 12.38 28.02
C GLN A 88 -28.40 11.78 29.39
N GLU A 89 -27.64 12.18 30.40
CA GLU A 89 -27.81 11.71 31.79
C GLU A 89 -28.76 12.61 32.59
N THR A 90 -28.94 13.85 32.15
CA THR A 90 -29.80 14.83 32.82
C THR A 90 -31.26 14.68 32.38
N ASP A 91 -32.11 14.25 33.31
CA ASP A 91 -33.57 14.23 33.19
C ASP A 91 -34.20 15.44 33.91
N LEU A 92 -34.81 16.34 33.14
CA LEU A 92 -35.40 17.57 33.66
C LEU A 92 -36.87 17.33 34.07
N ARG A 93 -37.17 17.52 35.36
CA ARG A 93 -38.54 17.37 35.89
C ARG A 93 -39.38 18.61 35.67
N ASN A 94 -40.64 18.40 35.27
CA ASN A 94 -41.64 19.47 35.18
C ASN A 94 -41.97 20.04 36.57
N GLN A 95 -42.15 21.36 36.65
CA GLN A 95 -42.52 22.10 37.88
C GLN A 95 -41.51 21.97 39.05
N GLY A 96 -40.28 21.56 38.76
CA GLY A 96 -39.17 21.57 39.72
C GLY A 96 -38.53 22.95 39.90
N LYS A 97 -37.69 23.09 40.92
CA LYS A 97 -36.83 24.29 41.07
C LYS A 97 -35.81 24.34 39.94
N PHE A 98 -35.58 25.53 39.38
CA PHE A 98 -34.56 25.74 38.36
C PHE A 98 -33.17 25.75 39.00
N PHE A 99 -32.41 24.68 38.78
CA PHE A 99 -30.99 24.62 39.13
C PHE A 99 -30.17 24.93 37.90
N ALA A 100 -29.59 26.13 37.84
CA ALA A 100 -28.80 26.58 36.68
C ALA A 100 -27.65 25.61 36.37
N GLU A 101 -26.96 25.11 37.39
CA GLU A 101 -25.82 24.19 37.22
C GLU A 101 -26.19 22.91 36.44
N VAL A 102 -27.37 22.33 36.71
CA VAL A 102 -27.84 21.12 36.01
C VAL A 102 -28.08 21.36 34.52
N HIS A 103 -28.55 22.56 34.17
CA HIS A 103 -28.78 22.95 32.78
C HIS A 103 -27.45 23.23 32.09
N GLU A 104 -26.55 23.95 32.76
CA GLU A 104 -25.22 24.28 32.26
C GLU A 104 -24.39 23.02 32.00
N ASP A 105 -24.34 22.06 32.94
CA ASP A 105 -23.61 20.80 32.73
C ASP A 105 -24.19 20.00 31.55
N ALA A 106 -25.51 20.00 31.36
CA ALA A 106 -26.15 19.37 30.21
C ALA A 106 -25.77 20.06 28.88
N PHE A 107 -25.77 21.39 28.85
CA PHE A 107 -25.41 22.18 27.67
C PHE A 107 -23.91 22.10 27.36
N ASP A 108 -23.06 22.07 28.38
CA ASP A 108 -21.63 21.84 28.25
C ASP A 108 -21.35 20.46 27.67
N LYS A 109 -21.98 19.39 28.19
CA LYS A 109 -21.83 18.04 27.64
C LYS A 109 -22.21 18.00 26.16
N LEU A 110 -23.34 18.62 25.78
CA LEU A 110 -23.76 18.71 24.37
C LEU A 110 -22.75 19.49 23.51
N THR A 111 -22.23 20.59 24.01
CA THR A 111 -21.21 21.39 23.31
C THR A 111 -19.93 20.58 23.10
N MET A 112 -19.49 19.82 24.11
CA MET A 112 -18.33 18.94 23.99
C MET A 112 -18.56 17.80 22.99
N LEU A 113 -19.75 17.20 22.94
CA LEU A 113 -20.11 16.19 21.94
C LEU A 113 -20.09 16.76 20.52
N ILE A 114 -20.52 18.01 20.33
CA ILE A 114 -20.42 18.71 19.04
C ILE A 114 -18.95 18.94 18.65
N GLN A 115 -18.11 19.39 19.58
CA GLN A 115 -16.67 19.54 19.34
C GLN A 115 -16.02 18.22 18.91
N GLN A 116 -16.34 17.13 19.61
CA GLN A 116 -15.89 15.78 19.28
C GLN A 116 -16.33 15.36 17.87
N ALA A 117 -17.59 15.59 17.51
CA ALA A 117 -18.09 15.30 16.16
C ALA A 117 -17.35 16.11 15.08
N ILE A 118 -17.09 17.40 15.32
CA ILE A 118 -16.32 18.25 14.41
C ILE A 118 -14.88 17.71 14.26
N SER A 119 -14.28 17.23 15.34
CA SER A 119 -12.93 16.66 15.33
C SER A 119 -12.84 15.40 14.48
N TRP A 120 -13.80 14.48 14.61
CA TRP A 120 -13.89 13.32 13.71
C TRP A 120 -14.06 13.71 12.24
N LEU A 121 -14.80 14.79 11.95
CA LEU A 121 -14.90 15.33 10.59
C LEU A 121 -13.59 15.93 10.06
N ARG A 122 -12.70 16.42 10.93
CA ARG A 122 -11.36 16.92 10.54
C ARG A 122 -10.42 15.78 10.12
N LEU A 123 -10.57 14.60 10.72
CA LEU A 123 -9.81 13.39 10.37
C LEU A 123 -10.34 12.67 9.14
N SER A 124 -11.52 13.05 8.65
CA SER A 124 -12.19 12.40 7.52
C SER A 124 -11.72 12.95 6.17
N LEU A 125 -11.67 12.09 5.16
CA LEU A 125 -11.48 12.52 3.77
C LEU A 125 -12.72 13.34 3.32
N ARG A 126 -12.53 14.63 3.02
CA ARG A 126 -13.64 15.55 2.74
C ARG A 126 -13.37 16.49 1.55
N LYS A 127 -14.44 17.05 1.01
CA LYS A 127 -14.35 18.16 0.06
C LYS A 127 -13.85 19.42 0.78
N PRO A 128 -12.95 20.22 0.17
CA PRO A 128 -12.48 21.46 0.77
C PRO A 128 -13.55 22.57 0.78
N SER A 129 -14.51 22.53 -0.15
CA SER A 129 -15.64 23.48 -0.22
C SER A 129 -16.85 22.89 -0.94
N PHE A 130 -18.01 23.55 -0.84
CA PHE A 130 -19.23 23.11 -1.53
C PHE A 130 -19.06 23.02 -3.06
N VAL A 131 -18.29 23.94 -3.64
CA VAL A 131 -18.06 24.02 -5.09
C VAL A 131 -17.00 23.05 -5.60
N ALA A 132 -16.17 22.49 -4.71
CA ALA A 132 -15.12 21.55 -5.11
C ALA A 132 -15.73 20.25 -5.67
N ASN A 133 -15.12 19.66 -6.70
CA ASN A 133 -15.54 18.37 -7.26
C ASN A 133 -14.54 17.25 -6.94
N TYR A 134 -13.73 17.44 -5.89
CA TYR A 134 -12.73 16.48 -5.44
C TYR A 134 -12.68 16.43 -3.91
N TYR A 135 -12.19 15.31 -3.39
CA TYR A 135 -11.84 15.15 -1.99
C TYR A 135 -10.36 15.48 -1.80
N ASP A 136 -10.03 16.25 -0.77
CA ASP A 136 -8.66 16.66 -0.47
C ASP A 136 -8.10 15.79 0.67
N ALA A 137 -7.01 15.08 0.39
CA ALA A 137 -6.30 14.26 1.37
C ALA A 137 -5.26 15.08 2.18
N LEU A 138 -5.04 16.35 1.85
CA LEU A 138 -4.10 17.26 2.53
C LEU A 138 -2.66 16.72 2.57
N GLY A 139 -2.26 15.96 1.55
CA GLY A 139 -0.95 15.31 1.47
C GLY A 139 -0.81 14.05 2.33
N ASN A 140 -1.87 13.61 3.03
CA ASN A 140 -1.85 12.37 3.79
C ASN A 140 -1.98 11.15 2.87
N TYR A 141 -1.42 10.03 3.32
CA TYR A 141 -1.58 8.74 2.65
C TYR A 141 -3.00 8.20 2.79
N ILE A 142 -3.47 7.50 1.76
CA ILE A 142 -4.68 6.67 1.81
C ILE A 142 -4.22 5.21 1.80
N ARG A 143 -4.37 4.52 2.93
CA ARG A 143 -3.95 3.12 3.11
C ARG A 143 -5.14 2.19 3.31
N ASN A 144 -4.90 0.89 3.19
CA ASN A 144 -5.90 -0.16 3.37
C ASN A 144 -7.12 -0.01 2.44
N LEU A 145 -6.91 0.57 1.26
CA LEU A 145 -7.91 0.63 0.21
C LEU A 145 -8.09 -0.79 -0.37
N ARG A 146 -9.34 -1.17 -0.64
CA ARG A 146 -9.65 -2.42 -1.33
C ARG A 146 -9.23 -2.33 -2.80
N ASP A 147 -8.84 -3.45 -3.39
CA ASP A 147 -8.51 -3.49 -4.82
C ASP A 147 -9.70 -3.05 -5.71
N PRO A 148 -9.41 -2.35 -6.82
CA PRO A 148 -10.43 -1.78 -7.69
C PRO A 148 -11.24 -2.87 -8.40
N SER A 149 -12.55 -2.64 -8.55
CA SER A 149 -13.48 -3.57 -9.21
C SER A 149 -14.24 -2.95 -10.38
N ARG A 150 -14.49 -1.64 -10.33
CA ARG A 150 -15.17 -0.86 -11.36
C ARG A 150 -14.19 0.12 -12.03
N PRO A 151 -14.51 0.61 -13.24
CA PRO A 151 -13.59 1.45 -14.01
C PRO A 151 -13.21 2.79 -13.36
N GLN A 152 -13.99 3.30 -12.40
CA GLN A 152 -13.72 4.56 -11.70
C GLN A 152 -13.22 4.37 -10.27
N ASP A 153 -12.97 3.14 -9.83
CA ASP A 153 -12.42 2.88 -8.51
C ASP A 153 -10.96 3.36 -8.44
N ALA A 154 -10.55 3.84 -7.27
CA ALA A 154 -9.14 4.12 -7.01
C ALA A 154 -8.35 2.81 -6.98
N ALA A 155 -7.18 2.78 -7.61
CA ALA A 155 -6.32 1.62 -7.64
C ALA A 155 -5.24 1.69 -6.55
N THR A 156 -5.00 0.57 -5.86
CA THR A 156 -3.89 0.45 -4.92
C THR A 156 -2.56 0.40 -5.67
N LYS A 157 -1.46 0.85 -5.04
CA LYS A 157 -0.12 0.73 -5.63
C LYS A 157 0.19 -0.72 -6.01
N ASN A 158 -0.12 -1.66 -5.12
CA ASN A 158 0.08 -3.09 -5.34
C ASN A 158 -0.65 -3.60 -6.59
N TYR A 159 -1.91 -3.21 -6.79
CA TYR A 159 -2.68 -3.58 -7.97
C TYR A 159 -2.03 -3.09 -9.27
N VAL A 160 -1.59 -1.82 -9.30
CA VAL A 160 -0.96 -1.22 -10.48
C VAL A 160 0.38 -1.87 -10.80
N ASP A 161 1.22 -2.07 -9.78
CA ASP A 161 2.54 -2.69 -9.96
C ASP A 161 2.41 -4.14 -10.46
N SER A 162 1.49 -4.92 -9.88
CA SER A 162 1.24 -6.31 -10.30
C SER A 162 0.79 -6.40 -11.77
N LEU A 163 -0.07 -5.48 -12.21
CA LEU A 163 -0.50 -5.41 -13.61
C LEU A 163 0.67 -5.03 -14.53
N SER A 164 1.51 -4.08 -14.10
CA SER A 164 2.69 -3.65 -14.86
C SER A 164 3.71 -4.78 -15.02
N GLU A 165 4.02 -5.49 -13.94
CA GLU A 165 4.93 -6.64 -13.94
C GLU A 165 4.44 -7.75 -14.88
N GLY A 166 3.15 -8.08 -14.83
CA GLY A 166 2.54 -9.06 -15.75
C GLY A 166 2.67 -8.67 -17.22
N ASN A 167 2.43 -7.39 -17.55
CA ASN A 167 2.54 -6.90 -18.92
C ASN A 167 3.98 -6.92 -19.44
N ASN A 168 4.95 -6.52 -18.61
CA ASN A 168 6.37 -6.52 -18.98
C ASN A 168 6.88 -7.94 -19.21
N SER A 169 6.50 -8.90 -18.35
CA SER A 169 6.84 -10.31 -18.52
C SER A 169 6.29 -10.90 -19.83
N TYR A 170 5.05 -10.55 -20.18
CA TYR A 170 4.44 -10.96 -21.45
C TYR A 170 5.19 -10.39 -22.66
N ALA A 171 5.54 -9.10 -22.61
CA ALA A 171 6.29 -8.44 -23.68
C ALA A 171 7.70 -9.05 -23.86
N ASP A 172 8.44 -9.29 -22.78
CA ASP A 172 9.77 -9.92 -22.83
C ASP A 172 9.71 -11.35 -23.40
N ASN A 173 8.64 -12.12 -23.10
CA ASN A 173 8.44 -13.43 -23.71
C ASN A 173 8.24 -13.33 -25.23
N LEU A 174 7.50 -12.33 -25.71
CA LEU A 174 7.33 -12.10 -27.14
C LEU A 174 8.65 -11.67 -27.78
N PHE A 175 9.41 -10.77 -27.14
CA PHE A 175 10.69 -10.29 -27.69
C PHE A 175 11.77 -11.37 -27.74
N SER A 176 11.81 -12.30 -26.79
CA SER A 176 12.74 -13.44 -26.81
C SER A 176 12.40 -14.49 -27.89
N ARG A 177 11.20 -14.42 -28.47
CA ARG A 177 10.69 -15.39 -29.46
C ARG A 177 10.54 -14.81 -30.87
N THR A 178 10.95 -13.57 -31.10
CA THR A 178 10.73 -12.85 -32.37
C THR A 178 12.02 -12.60 -33.14
N LEU A 179 11.95 -12.78 -34.47
CA LEU A 179 12.92 -12.21 -35.40
C LEU A 179 12.54 -10.74 -35.60
N ARG A 180 13.42 -9.80 -35.23
CA ARG A 180 13.11 -8.37 -35.26
C ARG A 180 13.30 -7.82 -36.67
N VAL A 181 12.22 -7.26 -37.22
CA VAL A 181 12.18 -6.54 -38.49
C VAL A 181 11.46 -5.19 -38.29
N PRO A 182 11.78 -4.14 -39.07
CA PRO A 182 11.14 -2.81 -38.91
C PRO A 182 9.63 -2.83 -39.18
N GLU A 183 9.21 -3.64 -40.14
CA GLU A 183 7.83 -3.83 -40.58
C GLU A 183 7.21 -5.13 -40.05
N GLN A 184 5.88 -5.23 -40.09
CA GLN A 184 5.21 -6.48 -39.78
C GLN A 184 5.39 -7.48 -40.93
N ILE A 185 5.98 -8.64 -40.63
CA ILE A 185 6.04 -9.81 -41.53
C ILE A 185 5.16 -10.95 -41.01
N ASN A 186 4.94 -11.95 -41.86
CA ASN A 186 4.27 -13.19 -41.48
C ASN A 186 5.03 -13.96 -40.38
N THR A 187 4.31 -14.82 -39.64
CA THR A 187 4.92 -15.70 -38.64
C THR A 187 5.77 -16.79 -39.29
N LEU A 188 6.91 -17.11 -38.69
CA LEU A 188 7.72 -18.27 -39.10
C LEU A 188 6.92 -19.57 -38.92
N PRO A 189 7.15 -20.59 -39.78
CA PRO A 189 6.55 -21.91 -39.62
C PRO A 189 6.86 -22.57 -38.27
N SER A 190 6.11 -23.62 -37.94
CA SER A 190 6.27 -24.38 -36.69
C SER A 190 7.71 -24.89 -36.52
N SER A 191 8.11 -25.19 -35.28
CA SER A 191 9.44 -25.77 -35.01
C SER A 191 9.69 -27.06 -35.80
N LEU A 192 8.65 -27.86 -36.00
CA LEU A 192 8.70 -29.09 -36.80
C LEU A 192 8.98 -28.78 -38.27
N ASP A 193 8.27 -27.82 -38.85
CA ASP A 193 8.38 -27.50 -40.28
C ASP A 193 9.68 -26.78 -40.65
N ARG A 194 10.27 -26.05 -39.71
CA ARG A 194 11.54 -25.31 -39.90
C ARG A 194 12.79 -26.09 -39.47
N ALA A 195 12.63 -27.24 -38.83
CA ALA A 195 13.77 -28.05 -38.42
C ALA A 195 14.65 -28.37 -39.63
N ASN A 196 15.97 -28.21 -39.48
CA ASN A 196 16.98 -28.43 -40.52
C ASN A 196 16.79 -27.60 -41.81
N LYS A 197 16.12 -26.45 -41.71
CA LYS A 197 15.96 -25.47 -42.81
C LYS A 197 16.59 -24.13 -42.43
N ILE A 198 16.82 -23.29 -43.43
CA ILE A 198 17.40 -21.96 -43.26
C ILE A 198 16.28 -20.91 -43.38
N PRO A 199 16.21 -19.91 -42.47
CA PRO A 199 15.32 -18.77 -42.65
C PRO A 199 15.76 -17.93 -43.86
N ALA A 200 14.81 -17.56 -44.71
CA ALA A 200 15.01 -16.72 -45.88
C ALA A 200 13.82 -15.75 -46.06
N PHE A 201 13.90 -14.85 -47.03
CA PHE A 201 12.83 -13.90 -47.34
C PHE A 201 12.38 -14.03 -48.80
N ASP A 202 11.08 -13.93 -49.04
CA ASP A 202 10.52 -13.87 -50.39
C ASP A 202 10.67 -12.46 -51.02
N SER A 203 10.22 -12.29 -52.25
CA SER A 203 10.29 -10.99 -52.95
C SER A 203 9.45 -9.87 -52.31
N ASN A 204 8.55 -10.22 -51.38
CA ASN A 204 7.71 -9.28 -50.63
C ASN A 204 8.28 -9.01 -49.23
N GLY A 205 9.43 -9.59 -48.87
CA GLY A 205 10.04 -9.46 -47.54
C GLY A 205 9.44 -10.37 -46.48
N ASN A 206 8.56 -11.31 -46.84
CA ASN A 206 7.97 -12.26 -45.89
C ASN A 206 8.99 -13.34 -45.52
N ALA A 207 9.03 -13.72 -44.24
CA ALA A 207 9.89 -14.79 -43.78
C ALA A 207 9.39 -16.16 -44.24
N ILE A 208 10.28 -16.92 -44.86
CA ILE A 208 10.07 -18.29 -45.30
C ILE A 208 11.21 -19.17 -44.76
N VAL A 209 11.06 -20.48 -44.88
CA VAL A 209 12.14 -21.43 -44.57
C VAL A 209 12.42 -22.27 -45.80
N ILE A 210 13.69 -22.33 -46.19
CA ILE A 210 14.14 -23.05 -47.37
C ILE A 210 15.08 -24.18 -46.98
N ILE A 211 15.11 -25.23 -47.80
CA ILE A 211 16.15 -26.25 -47.70
C ILE A 211 17.50 -25.62 -48.07
N PRO A 212 18.59 -25.97 -47.37
CA PRO A 212 19.92 -25.52 -47.76
C PRO A 212 20.28 -26.03 -49.16
N GLN A 213 21.10 -25.27 -49.89
CA GLN A 213 21.53 -25.68 -51.22
C GLN A 213 22.48 -26.88 -51.12
N SER A 214 22.19 -27.94 -51.89
CA SER A 214 23.00 -29.17 -51.87
C SER A 214 24.48 -28.91 -52.12
N GLY A 215 25.34 -29.46 -51.26
CA GLY A 215 26.80 -29.31 -51.36
C GLY A 215 27.33 -27.95 -50.89
N SER A 216 26.48 -27.05 -50.40
CA SER A 216 26.93 -25.85 -49.69
C SER A 216 27.48 -26.19 -48.31
N ALA A 217 28.32 -25.33 -47.76
CA ALA A 217 28.79 -25.50 -46.38
C ALA A 217 27.62 -25.57 -45.38
N SER A 218 26.57 -24.79 -45.59
CA SER A 218 25.37 -24.80 -44.72
C SER A 218 24.63 -26.14 -44.78
N ASP A 219 24.52 -26.74 -45.97
CA ASP A 219 23.92 -28.08 -46.14
C ASP A 219 24.73 -29.14 -45.38
N VAL A 220 26.04 -29.19 -45.60
CA VAL A 220 26.93 -30.14 -44.91
C VAL A 220 26.88 -29.97 -43.39
N LEU A 221 26.94 -28.73 -42.88
CA LEU A 221 26.90 -28.48 -41.44
C LEU A 221 25.55 -28.84 -40.82
N ILE A 222 24.44 -28.60 -41.51
CA ILE A 222 23.11 -28.99 -41.05
C ILE A 222 22.95 -30.52 -41.06
N GLU A 223 23.41 -31.22 -42.11
CA GLU A 223 23.37 -32.68 -42.17
C GLU A 223 24.23 -33.33 -41.07
N LEU A 224 25.43 -32.79 -40.81
CA LEU A 224 26.31 -33.26 -39.73
C LEU A 224 25.74 -33.02 -38.33
N ALA A 225 24.91 -31.98 -38.15
CA ALA A 225 24.26 -31.69 -36.87
C ALA A 225 23.05 -32.60 -36.57
N LYS A 226 22.56 -33.38 -37.55
CA LYS A 226 21.48 -34.35 -37.32
C LYS A 226 21.97 -35.51 -36.44
N PRO A 227 21.06 -36.24 -35.77
CA PRO A 227 21.43 -37.44 -35.02
C PRO A 227 22.20 -38.49 -35.84
N SER A 228 22.03 -38.51 -37.17
CA SER A 228 22.74 -39.38 -38.11
C SER A 228 24.07 -38.82 -38.64
N GLY A 229 24.45 -37.60 -38.28
CA GLY A 229 25.57 -36.87 -38.88
C GLY A 229 26.94 -37.51 -38.65
N ALA A 230 27.11 -38.25 -37.54
CA ALA A 230 28.34 -39.01 -37.28
C ALA A 230 28.65 -40.05 -38.38
N GLY A 231 27.62 -40.59 -39.04
CA GLY A 231 27.79 -41.53 -40.15
C GLY A 231 28.15 -40.89 -41.48
N LEU A 232 28.14 -39.56 -41.58
CA LEU A 232 28.50 -38.79 -42.77
C LEU A 232 29.96 -38.33 -42.76
N VAL A 233 30.62 -38.41 -41.61
CA VAL A 233 32.08 -38.31 -41.48
C VAL A 233 32.66 -39.70 -41.78
N GLY A 234 33.85 -39.78 -42.40
CA GLY A 234 34.52 -41.03 -42.80
C GLY A 234 34.89 -41.96 -41.63
N PHE A 235 33.88 -42.44 -40.91
CA PHE A 235 33.93 -43.33 -39.77
C PHE A 235 33.71 -44.76 -40.27
N SER A 236 34.66 -45.63 -39.95
CA SER A 236 34.60 -47.06 -40.21
C SER A 236 34.92 -47.80 -38.93
N HIS A 237 33.97 -48.60 -38.43
CA HIS A 237 34.18 -49.39 -37.21
C HIS A 237 35.34 -50.40 -37.32
N SER A 238 35.80 -50.67 -38.54
CA SER A 238 36.94 -51.54 -38.85
C SER A 238 38.31 -50.83 -38.88
N ASN A 239 38.34 -49.49 -38.75
CA ASN A 239 39.59 -48.72 -38.71
C ASN A 239 39.97 -48.38 -37.26
N ASN A 240 41.24 -48.57 -36.90
CA ASN A 240 41.77 -48.11 -35.62
C ASN A 240 42.00 -46.60 -35.67
N TYR A 241 41.23 -45.83 -34.91
CA TYR A 241 41.44 -44.41 -34.71
C TYR A 241 42.26 -44.18 -33.43
N ASN A 242 43.13 -43.17 -33.42
CA ASN A 242 43.89 -42.84 -32.22
C ASN A 242 42.97 -42.25 -31.13
N PRO A 243 43.31 -42.47 -29.85
CA PRO A 243 42.54 -41.92 -28.74
C PRO A 243 42.33 -40.40 -28.86
N GLY A 244 41.07 -39.96 -28.78
CA GLY A 244 40.69 -38.55 -28.87
C GLY A 244 40.40 -38.01 -30.28
N MET A 245 40.27 -38.86 -31.30
CA MET A 245 39.74 -38.46 -32.61
C MET A 245 38.21 -38.48 -32.63
N VAL A 246 37.60 -37.69 -33.54
CA VAL A 246 36.15 -37.65 -33.76
C VAL A 246 35.72 -38.99 -34.39
N GLY A 247 35.43 -39.98 -33.55
CA GLY A 247 35.16 -41.36 -33.95
C GLY A 247 35.34 -42.41 -32.85
N GLU A 248 35.83 -42.06 -31.66
CA GLU A 248 35.69 -42.89 -30.44
C GLU A 248 34.36 -42.69 -29.72
#